data_AF-A0A971H4U0-F1
#
_entry.id   AF-A0A971H4U0-F1
#
_cell.length_a   1.000
_cell.length_b   1.000
_cell.length_c   1.000
_cell.angle_alpha   90.00
_cell.angle_beta   90.00
_cell.angle_gamma   90.00
#
_symmetry.space_group_name_H-M   'P 1'
#
loop_
_entity.id
_entity.type
_entity.pdbx_description
1 polymer ?
#
loop_
_entity_poly.entity_id
_entity_poly.type
_entity_poly.pdbx_seq_one_letter_code
_entity_poly.pdbx_strand_id
1 'polypeptide(L)'
;MTFNDVLRDIEKLTGLELQSVRPGAKIVILSVDEAKGCLILRTPQGQTKSRPISELQTIWDEMMKSKAVHIEGVLHGSGTSRNQPETIFANLPYVEWLKISNKKHLSFVGKNTHAYGTLKQMDSVAAAHLTEEQSGVSSDTRVQFVIVSSDVHMAISEMQSSVTGTVSAIEPGIYSFMGNGIEALYIVAGKCSLSPGCYTVINAVPTSAHTKVEICDEEYFVIETNTFRALIKSR
;
A
#
# COMPACT_ATOMS: atom_id res chain seq x y z
N MET A 1 -3.86 -14.22 11.56
CA MET A 1 -2.73 -14.80 12.30
C MET A 1 -2.59 -14.02 13.59
N THR A 2 -2.57 -14.69 14.74
CA THR A 2 -2.42 -14.01 16.03
C THR A 2 -0.95 -13.70 16.30
N PHE A 3 -0.65 -12.78 17.21
CA PHE A 3 0.75 -12.53 17.59
C PHE A 3 1.40 -13.72 18.29
N ASN A 4 0.64 -14.56 19.02
CA ASN A 4 1.17 -15.78 19.59
C ASN A 4 1.65 -16.77 18.51
N ASP A 5 0.98 -16.81 17.35
CA ASP A 5 1.45 -17.60 16.21
C ASP A 5 2.79 -17.07 15.68
N VAL A 6 2.91 -15.73 15.61
CA VAL A 6 4.15 -15.06 15.21
C VAL A 6 5.26 -15.30 16.22
N LEU A 7 4.98 -15.29 17.52
CA LEU A 7 5.98 -15.55 18.56
C LEU A 7 6.55 -16.96 18.44
N ARG A 8 5.69 -17.97 18.21
CA ARG A 8 6.12 -19.35 17.92
C ARG A 8 6.96 -19.45 16.65
N ASP A 9 6.69 -18.60 15.66
CA ASP A 9 7.52 -18.53 14.45
C ASP A 9 8.85 -17.83 14.67
N ILE A 10 8.88 -16.81 15.53
CA ILE A 10 10.10 -16.14 15.97
C ILE A 10 10.98 -17.11 16.77
N GLU A 11 10.41 -18.01 17.57
CA GLU A 11 11.18 -19.06 18.25
C GLU A 11 11.94 -19.96 17.27
N LYS A 12 11.38 -20.26 16.09
CA LYS A 12 12.05 -21.03 15.03
C LYS A 12 13.26 -20.31 14.44
N LEU A 13 13.40 -19.00 14.66
CA LEU A 13 14.57 -18.21 14.28
C LEU A 13 15.72 -18.32 15.30
N THR A 14 15.50 -18.95 16.45
CA THR A 14 16.51 -19.11 17.49
C THR A 14 17.72 -19.88 16.96
N GLY A 15 18.91 -19.33 17.19
CA GLY A 15 20.17 -19.90 16.72
C GLY A 15 20.52 -19.58 15.26
N LEU A 16 19.60 -19.04 14.45
CA LEU A 16 19.88 -18.62 13.07
C LEU A 16 20.57 -17.24 13.04
N GLU A 17 21.47 -17.05 12.07
CA GLU A 17 22.04 -15.74 11.77
C GLU A 17 21.10 -14.95 10.87
N LEU A 18 20.34 -14.02 11.48
CA LEU A 18 19.32 -13.25 10.78
C LEU A 18 19.96 -12.18 9.89
N GLN A 19 19.55 -12.18 8.63
CA GLN A 19 20.02 -11.24 7.64
C GLN A 19 19.31 -9.89 7.84
N SER A 20 20.08 -8.82 8.02
CA SER A 20 19.51 -7.47 8.19
C SER A 20 19.37 -6.78 6.83
N VAL A 21 18.26 -6.08 6.60
CA VAL A 21 18.05 -5.26 5.39
C VAL A 21 19.14 -4.18 5.28
N ARG A 22 19.62 -3.67 6.42
CA ARG A 22 20.86 -2.88 6.47
C ARG A 22 22.07 -3.84 6.49
N PRO A 23 23.01 -3.73 5.54
CA PRO A 23 24.24 -4.52 5.56
C PRO A 23 25.02 -4.34 6.88
N GLY A 24 25.61 -5.43 7.39
CA GLY A 24 26.49 -5.42 8.56
C GLY A 24 25.79 -5.39 9.93
N ALA A 25 24.46 -5.48 9.98
CA ALA A 25 23.70 -5.42 11.23
C ALA A 25 22.96 -6.73 11.57
N LYS A 26 23.57 -7.88 11.22
CA LYS A 26 23.05 -9.21 11.50
C LYS A 26 22.91 -9.48 13.00
N ILE A 27 21.92 -10.25 13.41
CA ILE A 27 21.70 -10.62 14.81
C ILE A 27 21.39 -12.11 14.92
N VAL A 28 21.54 -12.66 16.12
CA VAL A 28 21.09 -14.02 16.44
C VAL A 28 20.15 -13.94 17.63
N ILE A 29 18.97 -14.56 17.52
CA ILE A 29 18.10 -14.77 18.68
C ILE A 29 18.69 -15.94 19.47
N LEU A 30 19.05 -15.70 20.73
CA LEU A 30 19.59 -16.72 21.64
C LEU A 30 18.46 -17.47 22.35
N SER A 31 17.42 -16.75 22.76
CA SER A 31 16.24 -17.34 23.41
C SER A 31 15.06 -16.37 23.38
N VAL A 32 13.86 -16.92 23.52
CA VAL A 32 12.62 -16.20 23.83
C VAL A 32 12.29 -16.51 25.30
N ASP A 33 12.23 -15.48 26.14
CA ASP A 33 11.88 -15.58 27.57
C ASP A 33 10.47 -14.99 27.75
N GLU A 34 9.45 -15.82 27.53
CA GLU A 34 8.05 -15.42 27.66
C GLU A 34 7.71 -14.95 29.09
N ALA A 35 8.30 -15.58 30.11
CA ALA A 35 8.07 -15.23 31.51
C ALA A 35 8.53 -13.81 31.84
N LYS A 36 9.66 -13.37 31.25
CA LYS A 36 10.14 -11.98 31.36
C LYS A 36 9.58 -11.05 30.27
N GLY A 37 8.83 -11.58 29.31
CA GLY A 37 8.28 -10.82 28.20
C GLY A 37 9.37 -10.26 27.28
N CYS A 38 10.48 -10.96 27.06
CA CYS A 38 11.57 -10.47 26.23
C CYS A 38 12.29 -11.54 25.39
N LEU A 39 12.94 -11.11 24.31
CA LEU A 39 13.91 -11.88 23.54
C LEU A 39 15.31 -11.53 24.01
N ILE A 40 16.20 -12.52 24.01
CA ILE A 40 17.63 -12.32 24.22
C ILE A 40 18.33 -12.43 22.87
N LEU A 41 19.01 -11.35 22.46
CA LEU A 41 19.66 -11.22 21.17
C LEU A 41 21.17 -11.09 21.33
N ARG A 42 21.94 -11.62 20.39
CA ARG A 42 23.36 -11.34 20.20
C ARG A 42 23.55 -10.38 19.02
N THR A 43 24.25 -9.27 19.25
CA THR A 43 24.56 -8.26 18.22
C THR A 43 25.78 -8.67 17.37
N PRO A 44 26.06 -8.00 16.23
CA PRO A 44 27.27 -8.28 15.45
C PRO A 44 28.57 -8.13 16.25
N GLN A 45 28.57 -7.26 17.26
CA GLN A 45 29.70 -7.01 18.15
C GLN A 45 29.84 -8.08 19.26
N GLY A 46 29.01 -9.13 19.23
CA GLY A 46 29.01 -10.20 20.24
C GLY A 46 28.31 -9.84 21.55
N GLN A 47 27.73 -8.64 21.68
CA GLN A 47 27.03 -8.23 22.89
C GLN A 47 25.65 -8.88 22.99
N THR A 48 25.25 -9.22 24.21
CA THR A 48 23.89 -9.67 24.49
C THR A 48 22.98 -8.49 24.83
N LYS A 49 21.79 -8.43 24.23
CA LYS A 49 20.77 -7.41 24.52
C LYS A 49 19.40 -8.05 24.71
N SER A 50 18.64 -7.50 25.65
CA SER A 50 17.23 -7.85 25.87
C SER A 50 16.31 -7.02 24.98
N ARG A 51 15.23 -7.62 24.47
CA ARG A 51 14.22 -6.98 23.65
C ARG A 51 12.79 -7.28 24.10
N PRO A 52 11.99 -6.27 24.47
CA PRO A 52 10.61 -6.51 24.91
C PRO A 52 9.76 -7.15 23.80
N ILE A 53 8.98 -8.17 24.16
CA ILE A 53 7.98 -8.80 23.29
C ILE A 53 6.85 -7.81 22.96
N SER A 54 6.51 -6.92 23.88
CA SER A 54 5.50 -5.86 23.66
C SER A 54 5.85 -4.91 22.51
N GLU A 55 7.14 -4.66 22.28
CA GLU A 55 7.63 -3.89 21.12
C GLU A 55 7.30 -4.60 19.81
N LEU A 56 7.51 -5.92 19.77
CA LEU A 56 7.19 -6.76 18.62
C LEU A 56 5.68 -6.85 18.39
N GLN A 57 4.88 -6.99 19.45
CA GLN A 57 3.42 -6.98 19.37
C GLN A 57 2.92 -5.67 18.75
N THR A 58 3.44 -4.53 19.21
CA THR A 58 3.04 -3.21 18.70
C THR A 58 3.31 -3.08 17.20
N ILE A 59 4.48 -3.56 16.75
CA ILE A 59 4.83 -3.59 15.33
C ILE A 59 3.91 -4.52 14.55
N TRP A 60 3.64 -5.72 15.08
CA TRP A 60 2.77 -6.68 14.44
C TRP A 60 1.35 -6.14 14.28
N ASP A 61 0.80 -5.51 15.30
CA ASP A 61 -0.52 -4.88 15.26
C ASP A 61 -0.59 -3.80 14.19
N GLU A 62 0.48 -3.03 14.01
CA GLU A 62 0.56 -2.05 12.94
C GLU A 62 0.67 -2.72 11.55
N MET A 63 1.43 -3.81 11.42
CA MET A 63 1.51 -4.59 10.18
C MET A 63 0.17 -5.24 9.79
N MET A 64 -0.72 -5.48 10.76
CA MET A 64 -2.08 -5.96 10.49
C MET A 64 -3.04 -4.86 10.03
N LYS A 65 -2.74 -3.59 10.33
CA LYS A 65 -3.55 -2.42 9.92
C LYS A 65 -3.07 -1.81 8.61
N SER A 66 -1.76 -1.84 8.39
CA SER A 66 -1.07 -1.11 7.33
C SER A 66 -0.35 -2.10 6.41
N LYS A 67 -0.53 -1.95 5.09
CA LYS A 67 0.06 -2.85 4.10
C LYS A 67 1.60 -2.79 4.04
N ALA A 68 2.18 -1.67 4.45
CA ALA A 68 3.62 -1.52 4.60
C ALA A 68 3.93 -0.67 5.84
N VAL A 69 4.92 -1.06 6.63
CA VAL A 69 5.18 -0.44 7.93
C VAL A 69 6.63 0.01 8.02
N HIS A 70 6.82 1.31 8.27
CA HIS A 70 8.11 1.87 8.65
C HIS A 70 8.31 1.70 10.16
N ILE A 71 9.15 0.76 10.56
CA ILE A 71 9.36 0.39 11.98
C ILE A 71 9.73 1.59 12.86
N GLU A 72 10.54 2.52 12.34
CA GLU A 72 10.90 3.71 13.10
C GLU A 72 9.71 4.65 13.36
N GLY A 73 8.72 4.69 12.46
CA GLY A 73 7.49 5.46 12.67
C GLY A 73 6.64 4.88 13.79
N VAL A 74 6.56 3.56 13.88
CA VAL A 74 5.76 2.85 14.91
C VAL A 74 6.32 3.06 16.31
N LEU A 75 7.65 3.02 16.44
CA LEU A 75 8.32 3.09 17.75
C LEU A 75 8.58 4.52 18.24
N HIS A 76 8.09 5.54 17.54
CA HIS A 76 8.13 6.96 17.94
C HIS A 76 9.51 7.44 18.44
N GLY A 77 10.60 6.91 17.87
CA GLY A 77 11.95 7.33 18.22
C GLY A 77 12.44 6.92 19.62
N SER A 78 11.95 5.82 20.20
CA SER A 78 12.28 5.29 21.55
C SER A 78 13.78 4.99 21.86
N GLY A 79 14.73 5.45 21.04
CA GLY A 79 16.17 5.34 21.28
C GLY A 79 16.73 3.91 21.19
N THR A 80 15.89 2.90 20.95
CA THR A 80 16.31 1.52 20.80
C THR A 80 16.92 1.27 19.42
N SER A 81 17.81 0.27 19.30
CA SER A 81 18.29 -0.24 17.99
C SER A 81 17.14 -0.84 17.17
N ARG A 82 16.39 0.04 16.48
CA ARG A 82 15.25 -0.21 15.58
C ARG A 82 15.53 -1.25 14.50
N ASN A 83 16.81 -1.41 14.16
CA ASN A 83 17.24 -2.42 13.20
C ASN A 83 16.92 -3.85 13.69
N GLN A 84 16.88 -4.08 15.00
CA GLN A 84 16.69 -5.40 15.56
C GLN A 84 15.27 -5.94 15.34
N PRO A 85 14.19 -5.24 15.74
CA PRO A 85 12.83 -5.70 15.41
C PRO A 85 12.59 -5.78 13.90
N GLU A 86 13.12 -4.82 13.11
CA GLU A 86 13.03 -4.89 11.64
C GLU A 86 13.68 -6.18 11.10
N THR A 87 14.87 -6.53 11.62
CA THR A 87 15.58 -7.74 11.21
C THR A 87 14.81 -9.00 11.63
N ILE A 88 14.23 -9.03 12.82
CA ILE A 88 13.45 -10.20 13.28
C ILE A 88 12.28 -10.46 12.33
N PHE A 89 11.46 -9.44 12.07
CA PHE A 89 10.29 -9.60 11.20
C PHE A 89 10.66 -9.91 9.76
N ALA A 90 11.65 -9.23 9.18
CA ALA A 90 12.05 -9.45 7.79
C ALA A 90 12.62 -10.86 7.51
N ASN A 91 12.94 -11.64 8.55
CA ASN A 91 13.42 -13.02 8.44
C ASN A 91 12.32 -14.07 8.64
N LEU A 92 11.06 -13.65 8.82
CA LEU A 92 9.90 -14.53 8.82
C LEU A 92 9.45 -14.80 7.38
N PRO A 93 9.14 -16.05 7.00
CA PRO A 93 8.78 -16.43 5.64
C PRO A 93 7.69 -15.63 4.94
N TYR A 94 6.79 -15.02 5.70
CA TYR A 94 5.60 -14.30 5.22
C TYR A 94 5.73 -12.78 5.35
N VAL A 95 6.94 -12.28 5.55
CA VAL A 95 7.24 -10.84 5.62
C VAL A 95 8.26 -10.50 4.55
N GLU A 96 7.89 -9.62 3.64
CA GLU A 96 8.81 -9.09 2.63
C GLU A 96 9.16 -7.63 2.97
N TRP A 97 10.35 -7.18 2.57
CA TRP A 97 10.77 -5.80 2.74
C TRP A 97 10.74 -5.03 1.41
N LEU A 98 10.45 -3.74 1.49
CA LEU A 98 10.45 -2.83 0.34
C LEU A 98 10.98 -1.45 0.71
N LYS A 99 11.18 -0.59 -0.28
CA LYS A 99 11.52 0.82 -0.07
C LYS A 99 10.40 1.71 -0.59
N ILE A 100 9.88 2.56 0.28
CA ILE A 100 8.90 3.61 -0.03
C ILE A 100 9.55 4.92 0.35
N SER A 101 9.61 5.88 -0.57
CA SER A 101 10.27 7.18 -0.36
C SER A 101 11.70 7.06 0.22
N ASN A 102 12.47 6.10 -0.31
CA ASN A 102 13.82 5.75 0.13
C ASN A 102 13.95 5.25 1.59
N LYS A 103 12.83 4.94 2.26
CA LYS A 103 12.78 4.36 3.61
C LYS A 103 12.35 2.89 3.55
N LYS A 104 12.95 2.07 4.40
CA LYS A 104 12.66 0.63 4.47
C LYS A 104 11.32 0.39 5.14
N HIS A 105 10.47 -0.42 4.52
CA HIS A 105 9.20 -0.84 5.08
C HIS A 105 9.13 -2.37 5.09
N LEU A 106 8.35 -2.91 6.02
CA LEU A 106 8.00 -4.33 6.05
C LEU A 106 6.52 -4.51 5.67
N SER A 107 6.23 -5.58 4.94
CA SER A 107 4.88 -5.92 4.51
C SER A 107 4.59 -7.38 4.84
N PHE A 108 3.43 -7.63 5.45
CA PHE A 108 2.91 -8.98 5.63
C PHE A 108 2.24 -9.46 4.34
N VAL A 109 2.77 -10.52 3.73
CA VAL A 109 2.28 -11.01 2.42
C VAL A 109 1.35 -12.23 2.53
N GLY A 110 1.07 -12.70 3.75
CA GLY A 110 0.06 -13.74 4.01
C GLY A 110 0.41 -15.16 3.57
N LYS A 111 1.55 -15.38 2.91
CA LYS A 111 2.05 -16.69 2.45
C LYS A 111 3.55 -16.78 2.65
N ASN A 112 4.08 -17.99 2.79
CA ASN A 112 5.52 -18.19 2.87
C ASN A 112 6.16 -17.96 1.50
N THR A 113 7.09 -17.00 1.41
CA THR A 113 7.75 -16.59 0.18
C THR A 113 9.27 -16.75 0.20
N HIS A 114 9.85 -17.02 1.38
CA HIS A 114 11.25 -17.38 1.58
C HIS A 114 11.42 -18.25 2.83
N ALA A 115 12.63 -18.77 3.08
CA ALA A 115 12.93 -19.59 4.25
C ALA A 115 13.07 -18.73 5.53
N TYR A 116 12.94 -19.37 6.69
CA TYR A 116 13.28 -18.75 7.98
C TYR A 116 14.74 -18.31 8.01
N GLY A 117 15.01 -17.11 8.51
CA GLY A 117 16.38 -16.57 8.61
C GLY A 117 16.96 -16.02 7.32
N THR A 118 16.16 -15.90 6.25
CA THR A 118 16.56 -15.23 5.01
C THR A 118 15.68 -14.01 4.74
N LEU A 119 16.14 -13.11 3.86
CA LEU A 119 15.37 -11.94 3.44
C LEU A 119 14.76 -12.17 2.07
N LYS A 120 13.60 -11.54 1.86
CA LYS A 120 13.08 -11.32 0.52
C LYS A 120 12.67 -9.86 0.32
N GLN A 121 13.26 -9.25 -0.72
CA GLN A 121 12.79 -7.97 -1.20
C GLN A 121 11.54 -8.20 -2.06
N MET A 122 10.53 -7.38 -1.85
CA MET A 122 9.30 -7.41 -2.64
C MET A 122 9.60 -7.08 -4.11
N ASP A 123 8.88 -7.75 -5.02
CA ASP A 123 8.94 -7.47 -6.45
C ASP A 123 8.59 -6.01 -6.75
N SER A 124 9.23 -5.42 -7.76
CA SER A 124 9.06 -4.00 -8.10
C SER A 124 7.63 -3.61 -8.45
N VAL A 125 6.84 -4.52 -9.06
CA VAL A 125 5.43 -4.25 -9.40
C VAL A 125 4.57 -4.25 -8.14
N ALA A 126 4.72 -5.26 -7.28
CA ALA A 126 4.01 -5.31 -6.01
C ALA A 126 4.39 -4.14 -5.09
N ALA A 127 5.67 -3.76 -5.07
CA ALA A 127 6.16 -2.62 -4.31
C ALA A 127 5.63 -1.28 -4.85
N ALA A 128 5.47 -1.13 -6.16
CA ALA A 128 4.87 0.05 -6.77
C ALA A 128 3.41 0.22 -6.34
N HIS A 129 2.61 -0.85 -6.43
CA HIS A 129 1.22 -0.82 -5.97
C HIS A 129 1.09 -0.45 -4.48
N LEU A 130 1.93 -1.02 -3.61
CA LEU A 130 1.91 -0.65 -2.19
C LEU A 130 2.38 0.78 -1.95
N THR A 131 3.34 1.26 -2.73
CA THR A 131 3.82 2.65 -2.65
C THR A 131 2.69 3.62 -2.99
N GLU A 132 1.96 3.37 -4.08
CA GLU A 132 0.81 4.17 -4.52
C GLU A 132 -0.28 4.24 -3.44
N GLU A 133 -0.63 3.08 -2.86
CA GLU A 133 -1.63 2.98 -1.79
C GLU A 133 -1.19 3.67 -0.48
N GLN A 134 0.11 3.66 -0.14
CA GLN A 134 0.67 4.31 1.05
C GLN A 134 0.74 5.84 0.94
N SER A 135 0.90 6.39 -0.27
CA SER A 135 0.95 7.85 -0.49
C SER A 135 -0.38 8.57 -0.24
N GLY A 136 -1.42 7.88 0.23
CA GLY A 136 -2.71 8.49 0.52
C GLY A 136 -3.57 8.74 -0.73
N VAL A 137 -3.15 8.23 -1.90
CA VAL A 137 -4.05 8.02 -3.04
C VAL A 137 -4.92 6.82 -2.69
N SER A 138 -5.92 7.11 -1.88
CA SER A 138 -6.82 6.13 -1.33
C SER A 138 -7.65 5.52 -2.46
N SER A 139 -7.57 4.20 -2.56
CA SER A 139 -8.16 3.34 -3.59
C SER A 139 -9.69 3.27 -3.59
N ASP A 140 -10.36 4.28 -3.04
CA ASP A 140 -11.82 4.39 -3.07
C ASP A 140 -12.34 5.18 -4.30
N THR A 141 -11.43 5.72 -5.11
CA THR A 141 -11.73 5.97 -6.51
C THR A 141 -10.52 5.67 -7.35
N ARG A 142 -10.57 4.52 -8.01
CA ARG A 142 -9.62 4.14 -9.03
C ARG A 142 -9.64 5.15 -10.19
N VAL A 143 -10.84 5.59 -10.59
CA VAL A 143 -11.06 6.61 -11.62
C VAL A 143 -10.66 8.01 -11.15
N GLN A 144 -9.66 8.60 -11.80
CA GLN A 144 -9.20 9.97 -11.57
C GLN A 144 -9.91 10.98 -12.48
N PHE A 145 -10.31 10.54 -13.68
CA PHE A 145 -10.93 11.37 -14.70
C PHE A 145 -12.16 10.69 -15.29
N VAL A 146 -13.23 11.45 -15.50
CA VAL A 146 -14.36 11.06 -16.33
C VAL A 146 -14.39 11.97 -17.55
N ILE A 147 -14.30 11.40 -18.74
CA ILE A 147 -14.24 12.10 -20.01
C ILE A 147 -15.53 11.78 -20.78
N VAL A 148 -16.37 12.78 -20.96
CA VAL A 148 -17.61 12.67 -21.73
C VAL A 148 -17.35 13.24 -23.13
N SER A 149 -17.52 12.42 -24.17
CA SER A 149 -17.25 12.83 -25.55
C SER A 149 -18.35 12.39 -26.50
N SER A 150 -18.65 13.22 -27.51
CA SER A 150 -19.49 12.81 -28.64
C SER A 150 -18.80 11.78 -29.53
N ASP A 151 -17.47 11.74 -29.51
CA ASP A 151 -16.63 10.73 -30.18
C ASP A 151 -15.61 10.17 -29.18
N VAL A 152 -16.01 9.09 -28.51
CA VAL A 152 -15.16 8.43 -27.51
C VAL A 152 -13.99 7.69 -28.16
N HIS A 153 -14.17 7.15 -29.38
CA HIS A 153 -13.09 6.44 -30.07
C HIS A 153 -11.94 7.38 -30.43
N MET A 154 -12.27 8.58 -30.92
CA MET A 154 -11.27 9.62 -31.18
C MET A 154 -10.55 10.03 -29.90
N ALA A 155 -11.29 10.33 -28.83
CA ALA A 155 -10.69 10.74 -27.54
C ALA A 155 -9.79 9.67 -26.91
N ILE A 156 -10.16 8.39 -27.04
CA ILE A 156 -9.33 7.26 -26.60
C ILE A 156 -8.07 7.14 -27.47
N SER A 157 -8.22 7.25 -28.80
CA SER A 157 -7.09 7.18 -29.72
C SER A 157 -6.06 8.28 -29.47
N GLU A 158 -6.51 9.50 -29.19
CA GLU A 158 -5.64 10.62 -28.82
C GLU A 158 -4.88 10.34 -27.51
N MET A 159 -5.57 9.82 -26.49
CA MET A 159 -4.92 9.42 -25.24
C MET A 159 -3.88 8.33 -25.46
N GLN A 160 -4.21 7.28 -26.22
CA GLN A 160 -3.29 6.17 -26.50
C GLN A 160 -2.08 6.58 -27.35
N SER A 161 -2.21 7.63 -28.17
CA SER A 161 -1.08 8.19 -28.93
C SER A 161 -0.08 8.92 -28.05
N SER A 162 -0.53 9.42 -26.89
CA SER A 162 0.28 10.22 -25.96
C SER A 162 0.75 9.42 -24.74
N VAL A 163 0.00 8.40 -24.32
CA VAL A 163 0.21 7.65 -23.09
C VAL A 163 0.01 6.16 -23.33
N THR A 164 1.01 5.35 -22.95
CA THR A 164 0.89 3.89 -22.94
C THR A 164 -0.15 3.45 -21.90
N GLY A 165 -1.14 2.69 -22.34
CA GLY A 165 -2.17 2.15 -21.45
C GLY A 165 -3.06 1.12 -22.12
N THR A 166 -3.86 0.46 -21.31
CA THR A 166 -4.86 -0.53 -21.73
C THR A 166 -6.23 0.11 -21.73
N VAL A 167 -7.01 -0.15 -22.78
CA VAL A 167 -8.42 0.25 -22.86
C VAL A 167 -9.28 -0.99 -22.74
N SER A 168 -10.32 -0.94 -21.90
CA SER A 168 -11.31 -2.01 -21.75
C SER A 168 -12.71 -1.43 -21.90
N ALA A 169 -13.60 -2.15 -22.59
CA ALA A 169 -15.02 -1.82 -22.58
C ALA A 169 -15.63 -2.29 -21.25
N ILE A 170 -16.35 -1.41 -20.56
CA ILE A 170 -17.10 -1.77 -19.35
C ILE A 170 -18.52 -2.18 -19.77
N GLU A 171 -19.18 -1.30 -20.50
CA GLU A 171 -20.52 -1.51 -21.05
C GLU A 171 -20.69 -0.72 -22.35
N PRO A 172 -21.77 -0.95 -23.14
CA PRO A 172 -21.96 -0.23 -24.40
C PRO A 172 -21.98 1.30 -24.23
N GLY A 173 -20.90 1.95 -24.67
CA GLY A 173 -20.70 3.40 -24.58
C GLY A 173 -19.91 3.87 -23.36
N ILE A 174 -19.37 2.97 -22.54
CA ILE A 174 -18.46 3.28 -21.42
C ILE A 174 -17.19 2.42 -21.52
N TYR A 175 -16.04 3.08 -21.45
CA TYR A 175 -14.73 2.45 -21.57
C TYR A 175 -13.83 2.92 -20.43
N SER A 176 -12.99 2.04 -19.91
CA SER A 176 -11.89 2.42 -19.02
C SER A 176 -10.58 2.49 -19.77
N PHE A 177 -9.74 3.45 -19.41
CA PHE A 177 -8.33 3.51 -19.74
C PHE A 177 -7.51 3.41 -18.46
N MET A 178 -6.48 2.57 -18.47
CA MET A 178 -5.53 2.43 -17.38
C MET A 178 -4.10 2.43 -17.93
N GLY A 179 -3.27 3.39 -17.50
CA GLY A 179 -1.89 3.51 -17.95
C GLY A 179 -1.09 4.56 -17.19
N ASN A 180 0.17 4.27 -16.86
CA ASN A 180 1.09 5.19 -16.17
C ASN A 180 0.51 5.87 -14.90
N GLY A 181 -0.24 5.11 -14.10
CA GLY A 181 -0.88 5.63 -12.89
C GLY A 181 -2.09 6.53 -13.15
N ILE A 182 -2.53 6.67 -14.41
CA ILE A 182 -3.76 7.34 -14.82
C ILE A 182 -4.84 6.28 -15.00
N GLU A 183 -6.01 6.56 -14.44
CA GLU A 183 -7.21 5.78 -14.68
C GLU A 183 -8.36 6.73 -15.02
N ALA A 184 -8.95 6.51 -16.20
CA ALA A 184 -9.98 7.37 -16.76
C ALA A 184 -11.16 6.54 -17.28
N LEU A 185 -12.37 7.07 -17.09
CA LEU A 185 -13.58 6.56 -17.73
C LEU A 185 -13.92 7.46 -18.91
N TYR A 186 -14.18 6.84 -20.06
CA TYR A 186 -14.69 7.50 -21.25
C TYR A 186 -16.16 7.12 -21.42
N ILE A 187 -17.02 8.13 -21.54
CA ILE A 187 -18.47 7.96 -21.64
C ILE A 187 -18.96 8.67 -22.90
N VAL A 188 -19.76 7.98 -23.71
CA VAL A 188 -20.40 8.58 -24.88
C VAL A 188 -21.41 9.63 -24.42
N ALA A 189 -21.36 10.83 -25.00
CA ALA A 189 -22.28 11.92 -24.68
C ALA A 189 -23.74 11.45 -24.83
N GLY A 190 -24.58 11.79 -23.84
CA GLY A 190 -25.97 11.33 -23.76
C GLY A 190 -26.18 10.00 -23.02
N LYS A 191 -25.12 9.26 -22.66
CA LYS A 191 -25.22 8.08 -21.77
C LYS A 191 -25.42 8.43 -20.31
N CYS A 192 -24.95 9.60 -19.89
CA CYS A 192 -25.18 10.15 -18.57
C CYS A 192 -25.63 11.61 -18.67
N SER A 193 -26.09 12.19 -17.57
CA SER A 193 -26.56 13.57 -17.50
C SER A 193 -25.43 14.63 -17.48
N LEU A 194 -24.20 14.24 -17.81
CA LEU A 194 -23.06 15.15 -17.89
C LEU A 194 -22.92 15.78 -19.29
N SER A 195 -22.53 17.04 -19.33
CA SER A 195 -22.15 17.71 -20.57
C SER A 195 -20.78 17.19 -21.06
N PRO A 196 -20.50 17.22 -22.38
CA PRO A 196 -19.20 16.83 -22.91
C PRO A 196 -18.02 17.60 -22.29
N GLY A 197 -16.98 16.89 -21.87
CA GLY A 197 -15.74 17.43 -21.31
C GLY A 197 -15.02 16.48 -20.35
N CYS A 198 -13.93 16.97 -19.77
CA CYS A 198 -13.12 16.24 -18.79
C CYS A 198 -13.48 16.70 -17.37
N TYR A 199 -13.85 15.74 -16.52
CA TYR A 199 -14.19 15.94 -15.11
C TYR A 199 -13.12 15.27 -14.26
N THR A 200 -12.51 16.02 -13.34
CA THR A 200 -11.66 15.41 -12.32
C THR A 200 -12.52 14.81 -11.20
N VAL A 201 -12.13 13.66 -10.67
CA VAL A 201 -12.85 13.00 -9.58
C VAL A 201 -12.18 13.32 -8.24
N ILE A 202 -12.97 13.83 -7.30
CA ILE A 202 -12.53 14.29 -5.98
C ILE A 202 -13.21 13.43 -4.93
N ASN A 203 -12.43 12.86 -4.01
CA ASN A 203 -12.96 12.15 -2.85
C ASN A 203 -13.22 13.16 -1.71
N ALA A 204 -14.49 13.48 -1.45
CA ALA A 204 -14.86 14.40 -0.38
C ALA A 204 -16.32 14.21 0.05
N VAL A 205 -16.68 14.72 1.23
CA VAL A 205 -18.07 14.85 1.65
C VAL A 205 -18.62 16.16 1.08
N PRO A 206 -19.67 16.14 0.24
CA PRO A 206 -20.26 17.36 -0.30
C PRO A 206 -20.89 18.19 0.83
N THR A 207 -20.64 19.49 0.83
CA THR A 207 -21.16 20.43 1.84
C THR A 207 -22.43 21.16 1.41
N SER A 208 -22.90 20.94 0.18
CA SER A 208 -24.07 21.62 -0.40
C SER A 208 -24.89 20.72 -1.32
N ALA A 209 -26.10 21.17 -1.68
CA ALA A 209 -26.96 20.45 -2.62
C ALA A 209 -26.39 20.56 -4.04
N HIS A 210 -25.63 19.54 -4.45
CA HIS A 210 -25.15 19.38 -5.81
C HIS A 210 -26.08 18.46 -6.61
N THR A 211 -26.16 18.68 -7.93
CA THR A 211 -26.80 17.74 -8.85
C THR A 211 -26.07 16.39 -8.76
N LYS A 212 -26.82 15.31 -8.70
CA LYS A 212 -26.28 13.95 -8.66
C LYS A 212 -26.28 13.32 -10.04
N VAL A 213 -25.28 12.50 -10.32
CA VAL A 213 -25.22 11.65 -11.51
C VAL A 213 -24.76 10.27 -11.11
N GLU A 214 -25.35 9.25 -11.72
CA GLU A 214 -24.95 7.85 -11.55
C GLU A 214 -24.07 7.43 -12.73
N ILE A 215 -22.92 6.84 -12.44
CA ILE A 215 -21.95 6.36 -13.43
C ILE A 215 -21.45 5.01 -12.95
N CYS A 216 -21.67 3.94 -13.72
CA CYS A 216 -21.25 2.58 -13.36
C CYS A 216 -21.72 2.15 -11.95
N ASP A 217 -23.01 2.35 -11.64
CA ASP A 217 -23.64 2.05 -10.35
C ASP A 217 -23.07 2.83 -9.14
N GLU A 218 -22.32 3.91 -9.41
CA GLU A 218 -21.73 4.79 -8.39
C GLU A 218 -22.34 6.19 -8.49
N GLU A 219 -22.69 6.78 -7.33
CA GLU A 219 -23.26 8.12 -7.26
C GLU A 219 -22.16 9.19 -7.12
N TYR A 220 -22.24 10.22 -7.98
CA TYR A 220 -21.35 11.37 -7.97
C TYR A 220 -22.14 12.67 -7.84
N PHE A 221 -21.52 13.66 -7.18
CA PHE A 221 -22.03 15.02 -7.11
C PHE A 221 -21.30 15.91 -8.12
N VAL A 222 -22.04 16.56 -8.99
CA VAL A 222 -21.49 17.33 -10.11
C VAL A 222 -21.14 18.74 -9.67
N ILE A 223 -19.90 19.15 -9.97
CA ILE A 223 -19.47 20.54 -9.97
C ILE A 223 -19.14 20.91 -11.42
N GLU A 224 -20.01 21.73 -12.02
CA GLU A 224 -19.76 22.30 -13.33
C GLU A 224 -19.77 23.82 -13.21
N THR A 225 -18.62 24.43 -13.45
CA THR A 225 -18.44 25.89 -13.45
C THR A 225 -17.79 26.33 -14.76
N ASN A 226 -17.75 27.64 -15.00
CA ASN A 226 -17.07 28.20 -16.16
C ASN A 226 -15.54 27.99 -16.14
N THR A 227 -14.96 27.63 -14.99
CA THR A 227 -13.51 27.51 -14.81
C THR A 227 -13.02 26.08 -14.67
N PHE A 228 -13.83 25.18 -14.10
CA PHE A 228 -13.48 23.77 -13.96
C PHE A 228 -14.72 22.88 -13.85
N ARG A 229 -14.49 21.59 -14.10
CA ARG A 229 -15.47 20.51 -13.97
C ARG A 229 -14.93 19.42 -13.07
N ALA A 230 -15.72 19.01 -12.09
CA ALA A 230 -15.35 17.97 -11.14
C ALA A 230 -16.56 17.11 -10.77
N LEU A 231 -16.27 15.89 -10.32
CA LEU A 231 -17.21 14.97 -9.71
C LEU A 231 -16.74 14.69 -8.28
N ILE A 232 -17.60 14.91 -7.29
CA ILE A 232 -17.31 14.48 -5.92
C ILE A 232 -17.87 13.08 -5.74
N LYS A 233 -17.03 12.13 -5.34
CA LYS A 233 -17.44 10.83 -4.82
C LYS A 233 -17.48 10.89 -3.29
N SER A 234 -18.67 10.69 -2.71
CA SER A 234 -18.79 10.56 -1.25
C SER A 234 -18.36 9.16 -0.85
N ARG A 235 -17.48 9.07 0.15
CA ARG A 235 -17.18 7.81 0.85
C ARG A 235 -18.21 7.52 1.92
#